data_AF-A0A1M6NPS9-F1
#
_entry.id   AF-A0A1M6NPS9-F1
#
_cell.length_a   1.000
_cell.length_b   1.000
_cell.length_c   1.000
_cell.angle_alpha   90.00
_cell.angle_beta   90.00
_cell.angle_gamma   90.00
#
_symmetry.space_group_name_H-M   'P 1'
#
loop_
_entity.id
_entity.type
_entity.pdbx_description
1 polymer ?
#
loop_
_entity_poly.entity_id
_entity_poly.type
_entity_poly.pdbx_seq_one_letter_code
_entity_poly.pdbx_strand_id
1 'polypeptide(L)'
;MRILSIDVSDEEIKNMVIEWNELLAVEKYEEALSMFSSDNLEAEWTPDLLEQAVYGYGVIGYTREEIKEMFGPEEYKITSIFDNKEKDKIINSIEVSRDLNFKDENVIGMVHYDCIPLNGELSDLTARFHIKKIDEKNITLKFLDLHVM
;
A
#
# COMPACT_ATOMS: atom_id res chain seq x y z
N MET A 1 -9.20 -11.45 1.21
CA MET A 1 -8.28 -11.16 2.32
C MET A 1 -7.23 -12.24 2.44
N ARG A 2 -5.95 -11.86 2.46
CA ARG A 2 -4.78 -12.71 2.67
C ARG A 2 -4.50 -12.87 4.15
N ILE A 3 -4.06 -14.05 4.55
CA ILE A 3 -3.81 -14.43 5.95
C ILE A 3 -2.44 -15.09 6.01
N LEU A 4 -1.64 -14.69 6.99
CA LEU A 4 -0.35 -15.28 7.32
C LEU A 4 -0.39 -15.85 8.73
N SER A 5 0.54 -16.76 9.04
CA SER A 5 0.77 -17.15 10.43
C SER A 5 1.38 -16.00 11.23
N ILE A 6 1.13 -15.92 12.52
CA ILE A 6 1.73 -14.91 13.41
C ILE A 6 3.25 -15.02 13.49
N ASP A 7 3.79 -16.23 13.32
CA ASP A 7 5.23 -16.52 13.32
C ASP A 7 5.88 -16.35 11.94
N VAL A 8 5.14 -15.79 10.97
CA VAL A 8 5.65 -15.52 9.62
C VAL A 8 6.87 -14.61 9.66
N SER A 9 7.82 -14.76 8.73
CA SER A 9 8.97 -13.87 8.61
C SER A 9 8.59 -12.52 8.01
N ASP A 10 9.39 -11.50 8.29
CA ASP A 10 9.21 -10.17 7.68
C ASP A 10 9.28 -10.23 6.15
N GLU A 11 10.13 -11.10 5.59
CA GLU A 11 10.24 -11.29 4.14
C GLU A 11 8.92 -11.72 3.48
N GLU A 12 8.14 -12.55 4.16
CA GLU A 12 6.84 -13.02 3.64
C GLU A 12 5.78 -11.90 3.73
N ILE A 13 5.90 -11.02 4.72
CA ILE A 13 5.10 -9.79 4.80
C ILE A 13 5.49 -8.83 3.66
N LYS A 14 6.79 -8.66 3.38
CA LYS A 14 7.26 -7.86 2.24
C LYS A 14 6.76 -8.43 0.91
N ASN A 15 6.81 -9.74 0.72
CA ASN A 15 6.29 -10.41 -0.48
C ASN A 15 4.81 -10.11 -0.72
N MET A 16 4.01 -10.02 0.36
CA MET A 16 2.59 -9.64 0.25
C MET A 16 2.40 -8.20 -0.23
N VAL A 17 3.27 -7.28 0.18
CA VAL A 17 3.24 -5.87 -0.26
C VAL A 17 3.73 -5.74 -1.70
N ILE A 18 4.74 -6.55 -2.09
CA ILE A 18 5.19 -6.66 -3.48
C ILE A 18 4.05 -7.16 -4.37
N GLU A 19 3.36 -8.24 -3.98
CA GLU A 19 2.19 -8.74 -4.72
C GLU A 19 1.10 -7.66 -4.86
N TRP A 20 0.85 -6.89 -3.81
CA TRP A 20 -0.07 -5.76 -3.85
C TRP A 20 0.36 -4.70 -4.87
N ASN A 21 1.65 -4.32 -4.90
CA ASN A 21 2.15 -3.37 -5.91
C ASN A 21 1.95 -3.91 -7.33
N GLU A 22 2.25 -5.19 -7.56
CA GLU A 22 2.13 -5.77 -8.90
C GLU A 22 0.67 -5.82 -9.40
N LEU A 23 -0.31 -5.95 -8.51
CA LEU A 23 -1.72 -5.77 -8.86
C LEU A 23 -2.01 -4.32 -9.28
N LEU A 24 -1.49 -3.34 -8.56
CA LEU A 24 -1.65 -1.93 -8.92
C LEU A 24 -0.95 -1.56 -10.23
N ALA A 25 0.19 -2.19 -10.52
CA ALA A 25 0.92 -2.01 -11.77
C ALA A 25 0.11 -2.41 -13.02
N VAL A 26 -0.87 -3.30 -12.85
CA VAL A 26 -1.82 -3.70 -13.90
C VAL A 26 -3.23 -3.16 -13.65
N GLU A 27 -3.35 -2.09 -12.85
CA GLU A 27 -4.60 -1.36 -12.55
C GLU A 27 -5.71 -2.24 -11.94
N LYS A 28 -5.32 -3.31 -11.24
CA LYS A 28 -6.22 -4.24 -10.52
C LYS A 28 -6.51 -3.77 -9.09
N TYR A 29 -7.13 -2.59 -8.98
CA TYR A 29 -7.41 -1.93 -7.70
C TYR A 29 -8.34 -2.74 -6.79
N GLU A 30 -9.35 -3.41 -7.36
CA GLU A 30 -10.27 -4.25 -6.61
C GLU A 30 -9.56 -5.47 -6.01
N GLU A 31 -8.77 -6.19 -6.81
CA GLU A 31 -8.01 -7.32 -6.30
C GLU A 31 -6.98 -6.88 -5.25
N ALA A 32 -6.29 -5.76 -5.47
CA ALA A 32 -5.31 -5.20 -4.55
C ALA A 32 -5.93 -4.88 -3.18
N LEU A 33 -7.07 -4.17 -3.14
CA LEU A 33 -7.76 -3.91 -1.87
C LEU A 33 -8.31 -5.19 -1.23
N SER A 34 -8.81 -6.13 -2.04
CA SER A 34 -9.32 -7.41 -1.53
C SER A 34 -8.25 -8.26 -0.84
N MET A 35 -6.96 -7.98 -1.03
CA MET A 35 -5.87 -8.63 -0.31
C MET A 35 -5.94 -8.35 1.20
N PHE A 36 -6.47 -7.22 1.62
CA PHE A 36 -6.38 -6.76 3.01
C PHE A 36 -7.76 -6.64 3.66
N SER A 37 -7.80 -6.65 5.00
CA SER A 37 -9.06 -6.35 5.69
C SER A 37 -9.39 -4.87 5.54
N SER A 38 -10.64 -4.58 5.17
CA SER A 38 -11.18 -3.22 5.06
C SER A 38 -11.95 -2.77 6.30
N ASP A 39 -11.86 -3.48 7.44
CA ASP A 39 -12.59 -3.13 8.67
C ASP A 39 -12.13 -1.76 9.21
N ASN A 40 -12.73 -0.67 8.74
CA ASN A 40 -12.53 0.68 9.27
C ASN A 40 -13.83 1.46 9.34
N LEU A 41 -14.08 2.05 10.50
CA LEU A 41 -15.29 2.81 10.86
C LEU A 41 -15.26 4.29 10.43
N GLU A 42 -14.15 4.78 9.84
CA GLU A 42 -13.94 6.22 9.57
C GLU A 42 -13.84 6.59 8.07
N ALA A 43 -13.26 5.73 7.23
CA ALA A 43 -13.31 5.84 5.78
C ALA A 43 -13.03 4.46 5.17
N GLU A 44 -13.98 3.92 4.40
CA GLU A 44 -13.78 2.68 3.66
C GLU A 44 -13.03 3.00 2.37
N TRP A 45 -11.80 2.50 2.26
CA TRP A 45 -11.07 2.54 0.98
C TRP A 45 -11.85 1.75 -0.06
N THR A 46 -12.19 2.41 -1.16
CA THR A 46 -12.78 1.79 -2.34
C THR A 46 -11.73 1.68 -3.44
N PRO A 47 -11.93 0.77 -4.43
CA PRO A 47 -11.05 0.69 -5.60
C PRO A 47 -10.89 2.04 -6.29
N ASP A 48 -12.00 2.79 -6.42
CA ASP A 48 -11.99 4.13 -6.97
C ASP A 48 -11.07 5.05 -6.18
N LEU A 49 -11.21 5.14 -4.84
CA LEU A 49 -10.35 5.99 -4.01
C LEU A 49 -8.88 5.62 -4.12
N LEU A 50 -8.55 4.32 -4.22
CA LEU A 50 -7.18 3.86 -4.42
C LEU A 50 -6.65 4.28 -5.80
N GLU A 51 -7.46 4.19 -6.85
CA GLU A 51 -7.13 4.72 -8.17
C GLU A 51 -6.88 6.24 -8.10
N GLN A 52 -7.74 7.00 -7.38
CA GLN A 52 -7.56 8.44 -7.18
C GLN A 52 -6.24 8.74 -6.48
N ALA A 53 -5.91 8.01 -5.43
CA ALA A 53 -4.66 8.19 -4.72
C ALA A 53 -3.44 7.90 -5.62
N VAL A 54 -3.56 7.03 -6.62
CA VAL A 54 -2.47 6.80 -7.57
C VAL A 54 -2.35 7.96 -8.57
N TYR A 55 -3.41 8.28 -9.31
CA TYR A 55 -3.30 9.33 -10.34
C TYR A 55 -3.16 10.74 -9.74
N GLY A 56 -3.68 10.93 -8.52
CA GLY A 56 -3.62 12.16 -7.74
C GLY A 56 -2.40 12.25 -6.85
N TYR A 57 -1.44 11.32 -6.95
CA TYR A 57 -0.19 11.36 -6.19
C TYR A 57 -0.43 11.49 -4.67
N GLY A 58 -1.22 10.58 -4.12
CA GLY A 58 -1.65 10.54 -2.72
C GLY A 58 -2.87 11.41 -2.39
N VAL A 59 -3.35 12.23 -3.33
CA VAL A 59 -4.54 13.07 -3.14
C VAL A 59 -5.80 12.36 -3.64
N ILE A 60 -6.84 12.32 -2.81
CA ILE A 60 -8.16 11.74 -3.12
C ILE A 60 -9.26 12.79 -3.07
N GLY A 61 -10.43 12.47 -3.64
CA GLY A 61 -11.62 13.32 -3.61
C GLY A 61 -11.76 14.27 -4.80
N TYR A 62 -10.92 14.10 -5.84
CA TYR A 62 -10.88 14.95 -7.03
C TYR A 62 -10.92 14.09 -8.30
N THR A 63 -11.54 14.62 -9.36
CA THR A 63 -11.49 13.98 -10.67
C THR A 63 -10.10 14.10 -11.30
N ARG A 64 -9.84 13.33 -12.35
CA ARG A 64 -8.57 13.43 -13.11
C ARG A 64 -8.39 14.82 -13.70
N GLU A 65 -9.46 15.47 -14.15
CA GLU A 65 -9.42 16.84 -14.68
C GLU A 65 -9.03 17.84 -13.59
N GLU A 66 -9.63 17.74 -12.40
CA GLU A 66 -9.31 18.62 -11.26
C GLU A 66 -7.86 18.45 -10.81
N ILE A 67 -7.37 17.21 -10.71
CA ILE A 67 -5.95 16.94 -10.43
C ILE A 67 -5.06 17.58 -11.49
N LYS A 68 -5.42 17.50 -12.77
CA LYS A 68 -4.65 18.10 -13.86
C LYS A 68 -4.57 19.62 -13.77
N GLU A 69 -5.67 20.26 -13.39
CA GLU A 69 -5.73 21.71 -13.19
C GLU A 69 -4.92 22.15 -11.97
N MET A 70 -4.91 21.35 -10.90
CA MET A 70 -4.23 21.67 -9.64
C MET A 70 -2.73 21.40 -9.67
N PHE A 71 -2.32 20.27 -10.25
CA PHE A 71 -0.96 19.73 -10.10
C PHE A 71 -0.20 19.55 -11.42
N GLY A 72 -0.87 19.65 -12.57
CA GLY A 72 -0.27 19.49 -13.89
C GLY A 72 -0.79 18.28 -14.66
N PRO A 73 -0.53 18.19 -15.96
CA PRO A 73 -1.12 17.20 -16.86
C PRO A 73 -0.66 15.75 -16.61
N GLU A 74 0.31 15.54 -15.72
CA GLU A 74 0.89 14.25 -15.40
C GLU A 74 -0.17 13.22 -15.00
N GLU A 75 -0.14 12.06 -15.66
CA GLU A 75 -0.97 10.91 -15.30
C GLU A 75 -0.08 9.87 -14.63
N TYR A 76 -0.14 9.83 -13.30
CA TYR A 76 0.62 8.85 -12.52
C TYR A 76 -0.04 7.48 -12.57
N LYS A 77 0.79 6.46 -12.78
CA LYS A 77 0.43 5.06 -12.61
C LYS A 77 1.52 4.36 -11.81
N ILE A 78 1.11 3.49 -10.90
CA ILE A 78 2.05 2.54 -10.29
C ILE A 78 2.55 1.60 -11.40
N THR A 79 3.82 1.25 -11.33
CA THR A 79 4.49 0.37 -12.30
C THR A 79 5.10 -0.83 -11.58
N SER A 80 5.45 -1.88 -12.33
CA SER A 80 6.02 -3.09 -11.73
C SER A 80 7.34 -2.77 -11.02
N ILE A 81 7.53 -3.34 -9.83
CA ILE A 81 8.82 -3.30 -9.11
C ILE A 81 9.87 -4.02 -9.95
N PHE A 82 9.52 -5.15 -10.55
CA PHE A 82 10.47 -6.03 -11.22
C PHE A 82 10.98 -5.47 -12.56
N ASP A 83 10.18 -4.63 -13.21
CA ASP A 83 10.56 -3.91 -14.43
C ASP A 83 11.39 -2.65 -14.14
N ASN A 84 11.48 -2.23 -12.87
CA ASN A 84 12.23 -1.03 -12.49
C ASN A 84 13.74 -1.30 -12.39
N LYS A 85 14.55 -0.39 -12.95
CA LYS A 85 16.03 -0.43 -12.88
C LYS A 85 16.56 -0.40 -11.43
N GLU A 86 15.80 0.18 -10.51
CA GLU A 86 16.13 0.34 -9.09
C GLU A 86 15.33 -0.60 -8.18
N LYS A 87 14.82 -1.72 -8.71
CA LYS A 87 14.01 -2.70 -7.96
C LYS A 87 14.56 -3.07 -6.58
N ASP A 88 15.88 -3.22 -6.45
CA ASP A 88 16.49 -3.61 -5.18
C ASP A 88 16.34 -2.49 -4.14
N LYS A 89 16.34 -1.22 -4.55
CA LYS A 89 16.06 -0.09 -3.64
C LYS A 89 14.60 -0.08 -3.20
N ILE A 90 13.68 -0.34 -4.13
CA ILE A 90 12.24 -0.41 -3.87
C ILE A 90 11.90 -1.56 -2.91
N ILE A 91 12.51 -2.73 -3.09
CA ILE A 91 12.29 -3.86 -2.18
C ILE A 91 12.87 -3.56 -0.79
N ASN A 92 14.03 -2.89 -0.74
CA ASN A 92 14.67 -2.51 0.51
C ASN A 92 13.95 -1.38 1.26
N SER A 93 13.14 -0.56 0.58
CA SER A 93 12.32 0.49 1.21
C SER A 93 11.04 -0.04 1.84
N ILE A 94 10.73 -1.34 1.69
CA ILE A 94 9.65 -1.99 2.44
C ILE A 94 10.18 -2.32 3.83
N GLU A 95 9.77 -1.54 4.83
CA GLU A 95 10.14 -1.69 6.22
C GLU A 95 9.02 -2.33 7.04
N VAL A 96 9.33 -3.45 7.70
CA VAL A 96 8.41 -4.15 8.60
C VAL A 96 8.85 -3.88 10.03
N SER A 97 7.98 -3.25 10.81
CA SER A 97 8.21 -2.93 12.22
C SER A 97 7.22 -3.69 13.10
N ARG A 98 7.73 -4.59 13.95
CA ARG A 98 6.95 -5.30 14.98
C ARG A 98 7.09 -4.63 16.34
N ASP A 99 6.17 -4.94 17.25
CA ASP A 99 6.20 -4.54 18.66
C ASP A 99 6.09 -3.02 18.88
N LEU A 100 5.22 -2.40 18.09
CA LEU A 100 4.80 -1.03 18.29
C LEU A 100 3.69 -1.00 19.34
N ASN A 101 3.83 -0.11 20.35
CA ASN A 101 2.89 0.00 21.46
C ASN A 101 1.64 0.78 21.04
N PHE A 102 0.81 0.16 20.19
CA PHE A 102 -0.44 0.74 19.70
C PHE A 102 -1.55 0.69 20.76
N LYS A 103 -2.55 1.56 20.60
CA LYS A 103 -3.75 1.55 21.45
C LYS A 103 -4.67 0.35 21.18
N ASP A 104 -4.70 -0.14 19.93
CA ASP A 104 -5.44 -1.33 19.54
C ASP A 104 -4.56 -2.56 19.77
N GLU A 105 -4.95 -3.40 20.71
CA GLU A 105 -4.23 -4.63 21.10
C GLU A 105 -4.10 -5.65 19.96
N ASN A 106 -4.94 -5.54 18.93
CA ASN A 106 -4.86 -6.40 17.75
C ASN A 106 -3.85 -5.88 16.73
N VAL A 107 -3.35 -4.65 16.85
CA VAL A 107 -2.28 -4.15 15.98
C VAL A 107 -0.94 -4.44 16.63
N ILE A 108 -0.12 -5.24 15.97
CA ILE A 108 1.18 -5.70 16.51
C ILE A 108 2.38 -5.14 15.76
N GLY A 109 2.14 -4.31 14.75
CA GLY A 109 3.19 -3.74 13.94
C GLY A 109 2.65 -2.95 12.76
N MET A 110 3.57 -2.46 11.95
CA MET A 110 3.28 -1.65 10.78
C MET A 110 4.27 -1.96 9.66
N VAL A 111 3.81 -1.81 8.43
CA VAL A 111 4.65 -1.79 7.24
C VAL A 111 4.61 -0.40 6.65
N HIS A 112 5.80 0.15 6.37
CA HIS A 112 5.97 1.30 5.48
C HIS A 112 6.54 0.79 4.18
N TYR A 113 5.93 1.18 3.07
CA TYR A 113 6.45 0.93 1.75
C TYR A 113 6.68 2.27 1.05
N ASP A 114 7.93 2.72 1.12
CA ASP A 114 8.37 3.95 0.47
C ASP A 114 8.87 3.66 -0.95
N CYS A 115 9.17 4.70 -1.72
CA CYS A 115 9.74 4.58 -3.07
C CYS A 115 8.83 3.81 -4.04
N ILE A 116 7.52 3.97 -3.92
CA ILE A 116 6.54 3.34 -4.82
C ILE A 116 6.87 3.78 -6.27
N PRO A 117 7.03 2.84 -7.21
CA PRO A 117 7.43 3.17 -8.57
C PRO A 117 6.25 3.79 -9.34
N LEU A 118 6.32 5.09 -9.62
CA LEU A 118 5.36 5.81 -10.44
C LEU A 118 5.95 6.08 -11.82
N ASN A 119 5.26 5.63 -12.87
CA ASN A 119 5.68 5.79 -14.27
C ASN A 119 7.13 5.34 -14.53
N GLY A 120 7.61 4.32 -13.82
CA GLY A 120 8.96 3.76 -13.95
C GLY A 120 10.05 4.46 -13.13
N GLU A 121 9.72 5.51 -12.36
CA GLU A 121 10.66 6.22 -11.50
C GLU A 121 10.28 6.08 -10.02
N LEU A 122 11.26 6.25 -9.12
CA LEU A 122 11.02 6.25 -7.68
C LEU A 122 10.24 7.51 -7.29
N SER A 123 9.22 7.37 -6.44
CA SER A 123 8.46 8.49 -5.90
C SER A 123 8.68 8.66 -4.40
N ASP A 124 8.23 9.78 -3.84
CA ASP A 124 8.08 9.99 -2.38
C ASP A 124 6.73 9.48 -1.86
N LEU A 125 5.98 8.76 -2.69
CA LEU A 125 4.72 8.13 -2.30
C LEU A 125 5.00 6.94 -1.38
N THR A 126 4.21 6.87 -0.32
CA THR A 126 4.32 5.90 0.76
C THR A 126 2.99 5.21 0.99
N ALA A 127 3.00 3.87 0.99
CA ALA A 127 1.87 3.06 1.40
C ALA A 127 2.08 2.55 2.83
N ARG A 128 1.05 2.64 3.67
CA ARG A 128 1.10 2.18 5.05
C ARG A 128 0.11 1.08 5.33
N PHE A 129 0.56 0.09 6.11
CA PHE A 129 -0.26 -1.05 6.51
C PHE A 129 -0.09 -1.33 7.99
N HIS A 130 -1.18 -1.53 8.73
CA HIS A 130 -1.10 -2.15 10.04
C HIS A 130 -0.97 -3.67 9.90
N ILE A 131 -0.12 -4.28 10.72
CA ILE A 131 -0.10 -5.72 10.92
C ILE A 131 -1.13 -6.04 12.00
N LYS A 132 -2.25 -6.66 11.61
CA LYS A 132 -3.36 -6.99 12.50
C LYS A 132 -3.43 -8.47 12.81
N LYS A 133 -3.59 -8.81 14.08
CA LYS A 133 -4.03 -10.13 14.53
C LYS A 133 -5.49 -10.35 14.10
N ILE A 134 -5.73 -11.49 13.49
CA ILE A 134 -7.07 -12.05 13.29
C ILE A 134 -7.43 -12.92 14.50
N ASP A 135 -6.46 -13.72 14.95
CA ASP A 135 -6.53 -14.57 16.12
C ASP A 135 -5.11 -14.81 16.69
N GLU A 136 -4.98 -15.72 17.66
CA GLU A 136 -3.71 -16.06 18.32
C GLU A 136 -2.63 -16.64 17.40
N LYS A 137 -3.00 -17.11 16.20
CA LYS A 137 -2.10 -17.81 15.26
C LYS A 137 -2.00 -17.12 13.91
N ASN A 138 -2.90 -16.20 13.60
CA ASN A 138 -3.07 -15.62 12.29
C ASN A 138 -3.05 -14.10 12.31
N ILE A 139 -2.40 -13.55 11.30
CA ILE A 139 -2.33 -12.11 11.05
C ILE A 139 -2.76 -11.79 9.61
N THR A 140 -3.12 -10.54 9.38
CA THR A 140 -3.30 -9.94 8.06
C THR A 140 -2.73 -8.53 8.05
N LEU A 141 -2.59 -7.94 6.87
CA LEU A 141 -2.33 -6.52 6.74
C LEU A 141 -3.66 -5.77 6.59
N LYS A 142 -3.70 -4.57 7.15
CA LYS A 142 -4.77 -3.60 6.94
C LYS A 142 -4.18 -2.37 6.27
N PHE A 143 -4.61 -2.11 5.04
CA PHE A 143 -4.23 -0.89 4.33
C PHE A 143 -4.77 0.34 5.06
N LEU A 144 -3.92 1.35 5.25
CA LEU A 144 -4.26 2.57 5.96
C LEU A 144 -4.43 3.72 5.00
N ASP A 145 -3.40 3.97 4.19
CA ASP A 145 -3.37 5.03 3.19
C ASP A 145 -2.22 4.91 2.21
N LEU A 146 -2.30 5.75 1.19
CA LEU A 146 -1.29 6.05 0.18
C LEU A 146 -1.13 7.57 0.15
N HIS A 147 0.03 8.08 0.56
CA HIS A 147 0.26 9.53 0.72
C HIS A 147 1.72 9.90 0.46
N VAL A 148 2.00 11.19 0.33
CA VAL A 148 3.36 11.73 0.21
C VAL A 148 3.95 11.95 1.60
N MET A 149 5.20 11.51 1.82
CA MET A 149 5.97 11.82 3.03
C MET A 149 6.86 13.06 2.86
#